data_AF-A0A523MSL1-F1
#
_entry.id   AF-A0A523MSL1-F1
#
_cell.length_a   1.000
_cell.length_b   1.000
_cell.length_c   1.000
_cell.angle_alpha   90.00
_cell.angle_beta   90.00
_cell.angle_gamma   90.00
#
_symmetry.space_group_name_H-M   'P 1'
#
loop_
_entity.id
_entity.type
_entity.pdbx_description
1 polymer ?
#
loop_
_entity_poly.entity_id
_entity_poly.type
_entity_poly.pdbx_seq_one_letter_code
_entity_poly.pdbx_strand_id
1 'polypeptide(L)'
;KVTRRRIRPTLASSVFEQGLEVDGYEIHSGRTQFQKEYPLLFQPSNGDCPYSLGLCNEEGKIIGTYLHGFLDNDPIREGFLNFVRKQRGLPDPQEKFNYREFRSRQLDRLADLVTQSIEMNEVKRIIGL
;
A
#
# COMPACT_ATOMS: atom_id res chain seq x y z
N LYS A 1 -1.46 12.74 -16.47
CA LYS A 1 -2.13 12.16 -15.28
C LYS A 1 -2.29 10.66 -15.52
N VAL A 2 -1.65 9.82 -14.70
CA VAL A 2 -1.85 8.38 -14.71
C VAL A 2 -2.86 8.04 -13.62
N THR A 3 -3.82 7.18 -13.94
CA THR A 3 -4.83 6.68 -12.98
C THR A 3 -5.23 5.29 -13.45
N ARG A 4 -4.67 4.26 -12.81
CA ARG A 4 -4.91 2.87 -13.19
C ARG A 4 -4.64 1.95 -12.00
N ARG A 5 -5.41 0.87 -11.90
CA ARG A 5 -5.10 -0.24 -10.98
C ARG A 5 -3.91 -1.02 -11.52
N ARG A 6 -3.00 -1.40 -10.63
CA ARG A 6 -1.79 -2.16 -10.92
C ARG A 6 -1.70 -3.31 -9.94
N ILE A 7 -1.60 -4.51 -10.48
CA ILE A 7 -1.24 -5.71 -9.74
C ILE A 7 0.15 -6.12 -10.20
N ARG A 8 1.10 -6.18 -9.28
CA ARG A 8 2.48 -6.56 -9.58
C ARG A 8 3.06 -7.44 -8.48
N PRO A 9 3.82 -8.48 -8.85
CA PRO A 9 4.60 -9.22 -7.87
C PRO A 9 5.80 -8.38 -7.41
N THR A 10 6.22 -8.56 -6.16
CA THR A 10 7.48 -8.03 -5.65
C THR A 10 8.68 -8.69 -6.29
N LEU A 11 9.77 -7.94 -6.39
CA LEU A 11 11.09 -8.48 -6.64
C LEU A 11 11.78 -8.79 -5.31
N ALA A 12 12.73 -9.73 -5.33
CA ALA A 12 13.57 -10.00 -4.17
C ALA A 12 14.32 -8.72 -3.76
N SER A 13 14.21 -8.35 -2.50
CA SER A 13 14.90 -7.20 -1.91
C SER A 13 15.25 -7.49 -0.45
N SER A 14 15.92 -6.54 0.20
CA SER A 14 16.16 -6.58 1.64
C SER A 14 14.86 -6.53 2.47
N VAL A 15 13.74 -6.10 1.89
CA VAL A 15 12.46 -5.90 2.56
C VAL A 15 11.44 -7.00 2.23
N PHE A 16 11.37 -7.41 0.97
CA PHE A 16 10.35 -8.34 0.47
C PHE A 16 10.96 -9.57 -0.19
N GLU A 17 10.30 -10.70 0.03
CA GLU A 17 10.49 -11.91 -0.78
C GLU A 17 10.00 -11.69 -2.20
N GLN A 18 10.51 -12.48 -3.15
CA GLN A 18 10.06 -12.42 -4.54
C GLN A 18 8.66 -13.03 -4.69
N GLY A 19 7.81 -12.39 -5.49
CA GLY A 19 6.53 -12.97 -5.92
C GLY A 19 5.33 -12.64 -5.03
N LEU A 20 5.47 -11.80 -4.01
CA LEU A 20 4.32 -11.32 -3.23
C LEU A 20 3.48 -10.40 -4.11
N GLU A 21 2.22 -10.76 -4.30
CA GLU A 21 1.30 -9.96 -5.11
C GLU A 21 0.93 -8.66 -4.39
N VAL A 22 1.03 -7.56 -5.11
CA VAL A 22 0.67 -6.22 -4.63
C VAL A 22 -0.39 -5.65 -5.54
N ASP A 23 -1.54 -5.33 -4.98
CA ASP A 23 -2.61 -4.59 -5.65
C ASP A 23 -2.63 -3.14 -5.16
N GLY A 24 -2.76 -2.20 -6.09
CA GLY A 24 -2.92 -0.80 -5.73
C GLY A 24 -3.22 0.08 -6.94
N TYR A 25 -3.27 1.39 -6.69
CA TYR A 25 -3.57 2.37 -7.72
C TYR A 25 -2.37 3.26 -7.99
N GLU A 26 -1.98 3.35 -9.24
CA GLU A 26 -1.00 4.32 -9.69
C GLU A 26 -1.73 5.62 -10.05
N ILE A 27 -1.58 6.63 -9.18
CA ILE A 27 -2.25 7.93 -9.33
C ILE A 27 -1.23 9.04 -9.13
N HIS A 28 -0.74 9.58 -10.25
CA HIS A 28 0.22 10.69 -10.23
C HIS A 28 0.20 11.48 -11.54
N SER A 29 0.71 12.71 -11.46
CA SER A 29 0.95 13.55 -12.64
C SER A 29 2.44 13.84 -12.85
N GLY A 30 3.24 13.79 -11.79
CA GLY A 30 4.69 13.98 -11.86
C GLY A 30 5.42 12.69 -12.23
N ARG A 31 6.56 12.82 -12.92
CA ARG A 31 7.43 11.69 -13.26
C ARG A 31 8.75 11.84 -12.53
N THR A 32 9.12 10.85 -11.72
CA THR A 32 10.43 10.82 -11.08
C THR A 32 11.51 10.43 -12.09
N GLN A 33 12.62 11.17 -12.08
CA GLN A 33 13.84 10.81 -12.77
C GLN A 33 14.89 10.43 -11.73
N PHE A 34 15.67 9.39 -12.03
CA PHE A 34 16.68 8.86 -11.14
C PHE A 34 18.06 9.19 -11.68
N GLN A 35 18.93 9.70 -10.81
CA GLN A 35 20.32 10.03 -11.18
C GLN A 35 21.20 8.79 -11.29
N LYS A 36 20.78 7.69 -10.66
CA LYS A 36 21.44 6.39 -10.69
C LYS A 36 20.40 5.28 -10.57
N GLU A 37 20.83 4.05 -10.80
CA GLU A 37 19.98 2.88 -10.63
C GLU A 37 19.76 2.58 -9.14
N TYR A 38 18.55 2.11 -8.82
CA TYR A 38 18.15 1.66 -7.50
C TYR A 38 17.43 0.31 -7.63
N PRO A 39 17.53 -0.57 -6.61
CA PRO A 39 16.73 -1.79 -6.56
C PRO A 39 15.24 -1.50 -6.73
N LEU A 40 14.63 -2.20 -7.69
CA LEU A 40 13.20 -2.11 -7.95
C LEU A 40 12.43 -2.93 -6.90
N LEU A 41 11.25 -2.45 -6.50
CA LEU A 41 10.39 -3.18 -5.57
C LEU A 41 9.45 -4.15 -6.26
N PHE A 42 9.04 -3.84 -7.49
CA PHE A 42 8.01 -4.58 -8.21
C PHE A 42 8.50 -4.99 -9.59
N GLN A 43 8.03 -6.13 -10.06
CA GLN A 43 8.37 -6.60 -11.40
C GLN A 43 7.85 -5.60 -12.45
N PRO A 44 8.70 -5.13 -13.37
CA PRO A 44 8.27 -4.29 -14.47
C PRO A 44 7.36 -5.08 -15.42
N SER A 45 6.38 -4.41 -16.03
CA SER A 45 5.65 -4.98 -17.17
C SER A 45 6.23 -4.50 -18.49
N ASN A 46 6.00 -5.26 -19.56
CA ASN A 46 6.42 -4.89 -20.91
C ASN A 46 5.94 -3.48 -21.25
N GLY A 47 6.89 -2.59 -21.60
CA GLY A 47 6.63 -1.20 -21.97
C GLY A 47 6.50 -0.21 -20.81
N ASP A 48 6.49 -0.65 -19.55
CA ASP A 48 6.58 0.25 -18.39
C ASP A 48 8.06 0.59 -18.12
N CYS A 49 8.35 1.83 -17.72
CA CYS A 49 9.67 2.18 -17.20
C CYS A 49 9.92 1.37 -15.91
N PRO A 50 11.07 0.70 -15.74
CA PRO A 50 11.32 -0.16 -14.59
C PRO A 50 11.10 0.54 -13.25
N TYR A 51 11.46 1.82 -13.18
CA TYR A 51 11.32 2.64 -11.97
C TYR A 51 9.94 3.28 -11.77
N SER A 52 8.98 3.01 -12.65
CA SER A 52 7.69 3.74 -12.66
C SER A 52 6.76 3.42 -11.49
N LEU A 53 6.97 2.30 -10.79
CA LEU A 53 6.05 1.85 -9.74
C LEU A 53 6.64 1.94 -8.35
N GLY A 54 7.89 1.53 -8.14
CA GLY A 54 8.55 1.69 -6.85
C GLY A 54 9.94 1.09 -6.78
N LEU A 55 10.71 1.58 -5.82
CA LEU A 55 12.11 1.27 -5.59
C LEU A 55 12.45 1.37 -4.11
N CYS A 56 13.57 0.77 -3.73
CA CYS A 56 14.17 0.93 -2.42
C CYS A 56 15.66 1.24 -2.51
N ASN A 57 16.26 1.71 -1.41
CA ASN A 57 17.71 1.67 -1.29
C ASN A 57 18.19 0.22 -1.04
N GLU A 58 19.48 -0.03 -1.19
CA GLU A 58 20.09 -1.37 -1.00
C GLU A 58 19.76 -1.94 0.40
N GLU A 59 19.79 -1.11 1.42
CA GLU A 59 19.49 -1.51 2.80
C GLU A 59 17.99 -1.69 3.11
N GLY A 60 17.08 -1.32 2.20
CA GLY A 60 15.63 -1.47 2.39
C GLY A 60 14.99 -0.49 3.39
N LYS A 61 15.75 0.48 3.90
CA LYS A 61 15.30 1.49 4.87
C LYS A 61 14.53 2.65 4.23
N ILE A 62 14.74 2.87 2.93
CA ILE A 62 14.08 3.92 2.16
C ILE A 62 13.29 3.22 1.05
N ILE A 63 11.98 3.47 1.02
CA ILE A 63 11.05 2.93 0.02
C ILE A 63 10.31 4.11 -0.61
N GLY A 64 10.32 4.16 -1.94
CA GLY A 64 9.52 5.10 -2.73
C GLY A 64 8.62 4.33 -3.69
N THR A 65 7.32 4.65 -3.71
CA THR A 65 6.37 3.99 -4.59
C THR A 65 5.27 4.94 -5.04
N TYR A 66 4.85 4.81 -6.30
CA TYR A 66 3.68 5.48 -6.86
C TYR A 66 2.39 4.70 -6.63
N LEU A 67 2.49 3.48 -6.07
CA LEU A 67 1.38 2.60 -5.83
C LEU A 67 0.68 2.96 -4.52
N HIS A 68 -0.44 3.65 -4.62
CA HIS A 68 -1.34 3.91 -3.50
C HIS A 68 -2.02 2.62 -3.06
N GLY A 69 -2.24 2.45 -1.76
CA GLY A 69 -2.79 1.22 -1.18
C GLY A 69 -1.78 0.07 -1.05
N PHE A 70 -0.49 0.32 -1.35
CA PHE A 70 0.59 -0.67 -1.22
C PHE A 70 0.58 -1.41 0.12
N LEU A 71 0.41 -0.71 1.25
CA LEU A 71 0.36 -1.30 2.60
C LEU A 71 -1.01 -1.87 3.00
N ASP A 72 -2.04 -1.73 2.17
CA ASP A 72 -3.33 -2.39 2.42
C ASP A 72 -3.25 -3.88 2.10
N ASN A 73 -2.24 -4.32 1.34
CA ASN A 73 -1.96 -5.72 1.04
C ASN A 73 -1.31 -6.41 2.25
N ASP A 74 -1.98 -7.42 2.80
CA ASP A 74 -1.52 -8.12 4.00
C ASP A 74 -0.10 -8.70 3.89
N PRO A 75 0.27 -9.46 2.83
CA PRO A 75 1.61 -10.02 2.72
C PRO A 75 2.71 -8.96 2.67
N ILE A 76 2.42 -7.81 2.05
CA ILE A 76 3.35 -6.69 1.92
C ILE A 76 3.52 -5.96 3.24
N ARG A 77 2.41 -5.64 3.92
CA ARG A 77 2.47 -5.00 5.22
C ARG A 77 3.16 -5.89 6.24
N GLU A 78 2.88 -7.19 6.23
CA GLU A 78 3.55 -8.18 7.08
C GLU A 78 5.05 -8.24 6.78
N GLY A 79 5.44 -8.36 5.50
CA GLY A 79 6.85 -8.35 5.08
C GLY A 79 7.59 -7.10 5.56
N PHE A 80 7.00 -5.91 5.36
CA PHE A 80 7.58 -4.65 5.80
C PHE A 80 7.70 -4.56 7.32
N LEU A 81 6.65 -4.92 8.07
CA LEU A 81 6.68 -4.88 9.53
C LEU A 81 7.67 -5.90 10.10
N ASN A 82 7.79 -7.08 9.49
CA ASN A 82 8.76 -8.10 9.90
C ASN A 82 10.19 -7.66 9.60
N PHE A 83 10.45 -7.00 8.47
CA PHE A 83 11.73 -6.34 8.20
C PHE A 83 12.08 -5.35 9.32
N VAL A 84 11.15 -4.45 9.69
CA VAL A 84 11.37 -3.47 10.77
C VAL A 84 11.57 -4.16 12.14
N ARG A 85 10.82 -5.23 12.44
CA ARG A 85 10.99 -6.01 13.69
C ARG A 85 12.37 -6.61 13.80
N LYS A 86 12.87 -7.26 12.73
CA LYS A 86 14.22 -7.85 12.69
C LYS A 86 15.29 -6.81 12.95
N GLN A 87 15.19 -5.63 12.32
CA GLN A 87 16.12 -4.51 12.55
C GLN A 87 16.11 -3.99 14.00
N ARG A 88 14.99 -4.17 14.72
CA ARG A 88 14.83 -3.76 16.12
C ARG A 88 15.04 -4.90 17.13
N GLY A 89 15.35 -6.11 16.69
CA GLY A 89 15.46 -7.29 17.56
C GLY A 89 14.14 -7.67 18.23
N LEU A 90 13.00 -7.37 17.61
CA LEU A 90 11.68 -7.73 18.12
C LEU A 90 11.28 -9.15 17.67
N PRO A 91 10.55 -9.91 18.50
CA PRO A 91 10.11 -11.25 18.15
C PRO A 91 9.05 -11.23 17.04
N ASP A 92 8.87 -12.38 16.39
CA ASP A 92 7.80 -12.59 15.42
C ASP A 92 6.42 -12.46 16.07
N PRO A 93 5.41 -11.96 15.31
CA PRO A 93 4.05 -11.86 15.81
C PRO A 93 3.50 -13.24 16.17
N GLN A 94 2.85 -13.33 17.33
CA GLN A 94 2.26 -14.59 17.83
C GLN A 94 0.96 -14.96 17.10
N GLU A 95 0.27 -13.96 16.55
CA GLU A 95 -1.02 -14.11 15.89
C GLU A 95 -1.03 -13.38 14.54
N LYS A 96 -1.78 -13.93 13.59
CA LYS A 96 -2.06 -13.24 12.33
C LYS A 96 -3.06 -12.11 12.57
N PHE A 97 -2.83 -10.98 11.90
CA PHE A 97 -3.70 -9.82 12.01
C PHE A 97 -4.40 -9.54 10.68
N ASN A 98 -5.70 -9.82 10.62
CA ASN A 98 -6.53 -9.52 9.45
C ASN A 98 -6.85 -8.02 9.42
N TYR A 99 -5.97 -7.23 8.81
CA TYR A 99 -6.15 -5.78 8.72
C TYR A 99 -7.37 -5.40 7.90
N ARG A 100 -7.68 -6.15 6.84
CA ARG A 100 -8.81 -5.86 5.97
C ARG A 100 -10.13 -5.90 6.76
N GLU A 101 -10.31 -6.95 7.55
CA GLU A 101 -11.46 -7.10 8.43
C GLU A 101 -11.47 -6.04 9.54
N PHE A 102 -10.32 -5.81 10.19
CA PHE A 102 -10.19 -4.78 11.21
C PHE A 102 -10.59 -3.39 10.67
N ARG A 103 -10.09 -3.02 9.49
CA ARG A 103 -10.37 -1.76 8.81
C ARG A 103 -11.85 -1.64 8.45
N SER A 104 -12.46 -2.71 7.92
CA SER A 104 -13.91 -2.73 7.64
C SER A 104 -14.71 -2.41 8.89
N ARG A 105 -14.43 -3.11 9.99
CA ARG A 105 -15.11 -2.88 11.27
C ARG A 105 -14.93 -1.46 11.81
N GLN A 106 -13.76 -0.85 11.62
CA GLN A 106 -13.54 0.55 12.04
C GLN A 106 -14.34 1.53 11.16
N LEU A 107 -14.45 1.26 9.86
CA LEU A 107 -15.25 2.08 8.95
C LEU A 107 -16.74 1.97 9.25
N ASP A 108 -17.24 0.77 9.53
CA ASP A 108 -18.63 0.54 9.93
C ASP A 108 -18.94 1.29 11.23
N ARG A 109 -18.06 1.20 12.22
CA ARG A 109 -18.18 1.97 13.47
C ARG A 109 -18.22 3.48 13.24
N LEU A 110 -17.41 3.99 12.31
CA LEU A 110 -17.43 5.41 11.95
C LEU A 110 -18.73 5.78 11.25
N ALA A 111 -19.23 4.95 10.35
CA ALA A 111 -20.50 5.16 9.64
C ALA A 111 -21.69 5.17 10.61
N ASP A 112 -21.70 4.26 11.60
CA ASP A 112 -22.70 4.22 12.66
C ASP A 112 -22.68 5.52 13.48
N LEU A 113 -21.49 5.96 13.90
CA LEU A 113 -21.32 7.19 14.66
C LEU A 113 -21.83 8.41 13.89
N VAL A 114 -21.48 8.53 12.61
CA VAL A 114 -21.96 9.61 11.73
C VAL A 114 -23.49 9.56 11.63
N THR A 115 -24.06 8.38 11.36
CA THR A 115 -25.50 8.19 11.21
C THR A 115 -26.28 8.53 12.48
N GLN A 116 -25.72 8.25 13.65
CA GLN A 116 -26.32 8.56 14.94
C GLN A 116 -26.17 10.05 15.34
N SER A 117 -25.15 10.73 14.80
CA SER A 117 -24.81 12.11 15.20
C SER A 117 -25.31 13.18 14.23
N ILE A 118 -25.71 12.79 13.01
CA ILE A 118 -26.10 13.70 11.94
C ILE A 118 -27.50 13.32 11.44
N GLU A 119 -28.35 14.32 11.20
CA GLU A 119 -29.66 14.15 10.55
C GLU A 119 -29.48 13.71 9.09
N MET A 120 -29.33 12.40 8.86
CA MET A 120 -29.01 11.87 7.54
C MET A 120 -30.10 12.14 6.51
N ASN A 121 -31.36 12.31 6.93
CA ASN A 121 -32.45 12.71 6.03
C ASN A 121 -32.27 14.14 5.50
N GLU A 122 -31.75 15.04 6.34
CA GLU A 122 -31.44 16.40 5.95
C GLU A 122 -30.27 16.44 4.97
N VAL A 123 -29.22 15.67 5.25
CA VAL A 123 -28.07 15.53 4.34
C VAL A 123 -28.54 15.03 2.97
N LYS A 124 -29.35 13.97 2.94
CA LYS A 124 -29.93 13.42 1.70
C LYS A 124 -30.70 14.49 0.92
N ARG A 125 -31.58 15.24 1.60
CA ARG A 125 -32.32 16.36 0.99
C ARG A 125 -31.39 17.43 0.40
N ILE A 126 -30.31 17.80 1.09
CA ILE A 126 -29.34 18.81 0.61
C ILE A 126 -28.63 18.33 -0.66
N ILE A 127 -28.24 17.06 -0.73
CA ILE A 127 -27.54 16.48 -1.89
C ILE A 127 -28.48 15.93 -2.98
N GLY A 128 -29.79 16.09 -2.81
CA GLY A 128 -30.82 15.67 -3.78
C GLY A 128 -31.07 14.16 -3.83
N LEU A 129 -30.85 13.45 -2.72
CA LEU A 129 -31.18 12.03 -2.52
C LEU A 129 -32.45 11.83 -1.68
#